data_AF-A0A954FT93-F1
#
_entry.id   AF-A0A954FT93-F1
#
_cell.length_a   1.000
_cell.length_b   1.000
_cell.length_c   1.000
_cell.angle_alpha   90.00
_cell.angle_beta   90.00
_cell.angle_gamma   90.00
#
_symmetry.space_group_name_H-M   'P 1'
#
loop_
_entity.id
_entity.type
_entity.pdbx_description
1 polymer ?
#
loop_
_entity_poly.entity_id
_entity_poly.type
_entity_poly.pdbx_seq_one_letter_code
_entity_poly.pdbx_strand_id
1 'polypeptide(L)'
;MVMQKRDDAKVSREDSPFVVSETCRGGAASVAERQETHYSIEGHLLVCGKVVILPEVCVLTGSRDDLARQSKSVEYAFWRPAVFRRICRVQYSLARSVLTTRRLVRWIGVGVLALGIGGVMGAVTLQRSWMAYGTPFFGLIYLAIAAWESFQRPRLRLSHYQSPDKYCISGFSPQYLKTLHDELTERRSF
;
A
#
# COMPACT_ATOMS: atom_id res chain seq x y z
N MET A 1 -2.28 -22.83 65.70
CA MET A 1 -2.63 -21.96 64.55
C MET A 1 -1.33 -21.32 64.09
N VAL A 2 -0.65 -21.94 63.12
CA VAL A 2 0.70 -21.54 62.68
C VAL A 2 0.62 -21.23 61.19
N MET A 3 0.82 -19.97 60.86
CA MET A 3 0.87 -19.48 59.48
C MET A 3 2.13 -20.01 58.80
N GLN A 4 1.92 -20.73 57.70
CA GLN A 4 2.98 -21.25 56.84
C GLN A 4 3.37 -20.15 55.85
N LYS A 5 4.55 -19.56 56.07
CA LYS A 5 5.17 -18.55 55.21
C LYS A 5 5.62 -19.24 53.91
N ARG A 6 5.06 -18.84 52.76
CA ARG A 6 5.56 -19.25 51.44
C ARG A 6 6.82 -18.45 51.16
N ASP A 7 7.95 -19.14 51.08
CA ASP A 7 9.17 -18.59 50.51
C ASP A 7 9.06 -18.67 48.99
N ASP A 8 8.90 -17.53 48.34
CA ASP A 8 9.00 -17.41 46.88
C ASP A 8 10.44 -17.68 46.47
N ALA A 9 10.67 -18.85 45.88
CA ALA A 9 11.93 -19.18 45.22
C ALA A 9 12.16 -18.19 44.08
N LYS A 10 13.13 -17.29 44.28
CA LYS A 10 13.65 -16.37 43.28
C LYS A 10 14.35 -17.21 42.20
N VAL A 11 13.62 -17.55 41.13
CA VAL A 11 14.17 -18.25 39.96
C VAL A 11 15.20 -17.31 39.31
N SER A 12 16.48 -17.62 39.51
CA SER A 12 17.59 -16.97 38.80
C SER A 12 17.37 -17.13 37.30
N ARG A 13 17.39 -15.99 36.58
CA ARG A 13 17.17 -15.88 35.13
C ARG A 13 18.26 -16.56 34.27
N GLU A 14 19.24 -17.21 34.88
CA GLU A 14 20.43 -17.73 34.20
C GLU A 14 20.28 -19.17 33.67
N ASP A 15 19.28 -19.94 34.13
CA ASP A 15 19.07 -21.33 33.68
C ASP A 15 17.81 -21.52 32.82
N SER A 16 17.36 -20.48 32.11
CA SER A 16 16.33 -20.64 31.09
C SER A 16 16.99 -21.01 29.75
N PRO A 17 16.72 -22.20 29.17
CA PRO A 17 17.24 -22.61 27.87
C PRO A 17 16.71 -21.76 26.70
N PHE A 18 15.91 -20.74 26.98
CA PHE A 18 15.37 -19.77 26.03
C PHE A 18 16.04 -18.38 26.13
N VAL A 19 17.11 -18.22 26.92
CA VAL A 19 17.87 -16.96 26.95
C VAL A 19 18.79 -16.94 25.73
N VAL A 20 18.29 -16.36 24.65
CA VAL A 20 19.05 -16.14 23.41
C VAL A 20 20.14 -15.11 23.69
N SER A 21 21.40 -15.44 23.39
CA SER A 21 22.53 -14.52 23.57
C SER A 21 22.31 -13.23 22.77
N GLU A 22 22.76 -12.09 23.31
CA GLU A 22 22.62 -10.78 22.66
C GLU A 22 23.28 -10.75 21.26
N THR A 23 24.27 -11.60 21.04
CA THR A 23 24.97 -11.80 19.76
C THR A 23 24.12 -12.49 18.68
N CYS A 24 23.06 -13.22 19.06
CA CYS A 24 22.17 -13.93 18.14
C CYS A 24 20.82 -13.22 17.95
N ARG A 25 20.68 -11.97 18.41
CA ARG A 25 19.54 -11.10 18.11
C ARG A 25 19.65 -10.57 16.67
N GLY A 26 19.69 -11.50 15.72
CA GLY A 26 19.86 -11.23 14.30
C GLY A 26 18.74 -10.33 13.77
N GLY A 27 19.11 -9.13 13.33
CA GLY A 27 18.53 -8.36 12.23
C GLY A 27 17.07 -7.88 12.32
N ALA A 28 16.26 -8.33 13.26
CA ALA A 28 14.84 -7.98 13.32
C ALA A 28 14.55 -6.78 14.25
N ALA A 29 15.37 -6.55 15.27
CA ALA A 29 15.18 -5.45 16.22
C ALA A 29 15.81 -4.12 15.76
N SER A 30 16.87 -4.17 14.94
CA SER A 30 17.56 -2.97 14.44
C SER A 30 16.92 -2.33 13.21
N VAL A 31 15.84 -2.90 12.65
CA VAL A 31 15.06 -2.26 11.56
C VAL A 31 13.96 -1.34 12.11
N ALA A 32 13.64 -1.44 13.39
CA ALA A 32 12.73 -0.51 14.07
C ALA A 32 13.44 0.76 14.58
N GLU A 33 14.77 0.82 14.46
CA GLU A 33 15.60 1.86 15.03
C GLU A 33 15.90 2.93 13.96
N ARG A 34 15.14 4.03 13.99
CA ARG A 34 15.30 5.24 13.15
C ARG A 34 15.37 5.00 11.64
N GLN A 35 14.25 4.60 11.02
CA GLN A 35 13.99 5.05 9.65
C GLN A 35 13.72 6.55 9.71
N GLU A 36 14.76 7.35 9.58
CA GLU A 36 14.58 8.78 9.30
C GLU A 36 13.80 8.89 8.00
N THR A 37 12.53 9.26 8.11
CA THR A 37 11.66 9.58 7.00
C THR A 37 12.09 10.93 6.41
N HIS A 38 13.31 11.01 5.91
CA HIS A 38 13.77 12.16 5.15
C HIS A 38 13.16 12.06 3.76
N TYR A 39 12.07 12.81 3.58
CA TYR A 39 11.50 13.10 2.28
C TYR A 39 11.40 14.62 2.11
N SER A 40 11.56 15.07 0.86
CA SER A 40 11.38 16.46 0.45
C SER A 40 10.34 16.52 -0.66
N ILE A 41 9.66 17.65 -0.77
CA ILE A 41 8.70 17.91 -1.85
C ILE A 41 9.31 18.93 -2.79
N GLU A 42 9.49 18.54 -4.05
CA GLU A 42 9.98 19.41 -5.12
C GLU A 42 8.87 19.56 -6.15
N GLY A 43 8.07 20.63 -5.99
CA GLY A 43 6.89 20.89 -6.83
C GLY A 43 5.85 19.77 -6.74
N HIS A 44 5.76 18.94 -7.78
CA HIS A 44 4.83 17.81 -7.88
C HIS A 44 5.48 16.45 -7.61
N LEU A 45 6.73 16.45 -7.14
CA LEU A 45 7.52 15.24 -6.91
C LEU A 45 7.82 15.09 -5.43
N LEU A 46 7.74 13.85 -4.95
CA LEU A 46 8.22 13.46 -3.64
C LEU A 46 9.61 12.83 -3.80
N VAL A 47 10.63 13.49 -3.26
CA VAL A 47 12.02 13.02 -3.25
C VAL A 47 12.25 12.26 -1.95
N CYS A 48 12.66 11.01 -2.04
CA CYS A 48 12.86 10.15 -0.88
C CYS A 48 13.98 9.13 -1.09
N GLY A 49 14.34 8.40 -0.03
CA GLY A 49 15.29 7.30 -0.11
C GLY A 49 14.67 6.01 -0.65
N LYS A 50 15.36 4.88 -0.41
CA LYS A 50 14.91 3.54 -0.82
C LYS A 50 13.61 3.09 -0.14
N VAL A 51 13.38 3.55 1.09
CA VAL A 51 12.15 3.29 1.85
C VAL A 51 11.65 4.62 2.40
N VAL A 52 10.38 4.91 2.19
CA VAL A 52 9.72 6.09 2.76
C VAL A 52 8.43 5.67 3.45
N ILE A 53 8.27 6.15 4.68
CA ILE A 53 7.03 6.06 5.44
C ILE A 53 6.39 7.43 5.40
N LEU A 54 5.27 7.53 4.71
CA LEU A 54 4.50 8.76 4.63
C LEU A 54 3.58 8.88 5.86
N PRO A 55 3.24 10.11 6.28
CA PRO A 55 2.33 10.37 7.38
C PRO A 55 0.94 9.77 7.15
N GLU A 56 0.19 9.67 8.25
CA GLU A 56 -1.16 9.12 8.30
C GLU A 56 -2.17 10.11 7.73
N VAL A 57 -2.10 10.30 6.41
CA VAL A 57 -3.02 11.08 5.60
C VAL A 57 -3.38 10.25 4.38
N CYS A 58 -4.67 10.23 4.01
CA CYS A 58 -5.13 9.51 2.84
C CYS A 58 -4.59 10.14 1.55
N VAL A 59 -3.84 9.36 0.75
CA VAL A 59 -3.22 9.83 -0.50
C VAL A 59 -4.23 10.37 -1.53
N LEU A 60 -5.47 9.88 -1.50
CA LEU A 60 -6.49 10.24 -2.48
C LEU A 60 -7.39 11.38 -2.03
N THR A 61 -7.80 11.38 -0.76
CA THR A 61 -8.83 12.30 -0.24
C THR A 61 -8.28 13.35 0.71
N GLY A 62 -7.04 13.21 1.20
CA GLY A 62 -6.48 14.10 2.22
C GLY A 62 -7.07 13.92 3.62
N SER A 63 -8.04 13.02 3.82
CA SER A 63 -8.62 12.74 5.14
C SER A 63 -7.59 12.05 6.06
N ARG A 64 -7.66 12.36 7.36
CA ARG A 64 -6.85 11.74 8.42
C ARG A 64 -7.59 10.64 9.18
N ASP A 65 -8.87 10.42 8.88
CA ASP A 65 -9.73 9.54 9.64
C ASP A 65 -9.76 8.12 9.05
N ASP A 66 -9.88 7.13 9.94
CA ASP A 66 -10.03 5.70 9.63
C ASP A 66 -9.09 5.21 8.52
N LEU A 67 -7.80 5.35 8.77
CA LEU A 67 -6.75 5.04 7.83
C LEU A 67 -6.26 3.59 7.96
N ALA A 68 -5.85 3.02 6.84
CA ALA A 68 -5.16 1.76 6.75
C ALA A 68 -3.86 1.93 5.98
N ARG A 69 -2.75 1.47 6.57
CA ARG A 69 -1.44 1.49 5.93
C ARG A 69 -1.39 0.49 4.78
N GLN A 70 -0.81 0.93 3.68
CA GLN A 70 -0.56 0.17 2.47
C GLN A 70 0.89 0.36 2.07
N SER A 71 1.51 -0.67 1.49
CA SER A 71 2.86 -0.59 0.93
C SER A 71 2.76 -0.77 -0.57
N LYS A 72 3.42 0.10 -1.34
CA LYS A 72 3.59 -0.08 -2.78
C LYS A 72 5.07 0.03 -3.12
N SER A 73 5.57 -0.98 -3.82
CA SER A 73 6.90 -0.94 -4.42
C SER A 73 6.79 -0.27 -5.78
N VAL A 74 7.57 0.78 -5.99
CA VAL A 74 7.68 1.48 -7.26
C VAL A 74 9.02 1.11 -7.86
N GLU A 75 8.98 0.52 -9.05
CA GLU A 75 10.16 0.04 -9.74
C GLU A 75 10.53 0.97 -10.90
N TYR A 76 11.84 1.13 -11.10
CA TYR A 76 12.41 1.78 -12.27
C TYR A 76 13.38 0.82 -12.93
N ALA A 77 13.05 0.43 -14.16
CA ALA A 77 13.90 -0.35 -15.01
C ALA A 77 14.64 0.61 -15.95
N PHE A 78 15.96 0.71 -15.80
CA PHE A 78 16.80 1.41 -16.77
C PHE A 78 17.47 0.39 -17.67
N TRP A 79 17.30 0.55 -18.99
CA TRP A 79 17.94 -0.30 -19.98
C TRP A 79 19.41 0.12 -20.14
N ARG A 80 20.30 -0.65 -19.50
CA ARG A 80 21.74 -0.69 -19.75
C ARG A 80 22.10 -2.10 -20.24
N PRO A 81 23.34 -2.36 -20.70
CA PRO A 81 23.80 -3.71 -21.04
C PRO A 81 23.58 -4.74 -19.90
N ALA A 82 23.36 -4.27 -18.67
CA ALA A 82 22.70 -5.02 -17.61
C ALA A 82 21.41 -4.31 -17.15
N VAL A 83 20.34 -5.07 -16.93
CA VAL A 83 19.09 -4.56 -16.36
C VAL A 83 19.31 -4.29 -14.88
N PHE A 84 19.52 -3.03 -14.51
CA PHE A 84 19.54 -2.63 -13.11
C PHE A 84 18.11 -2.30 -12.66
N ARG A 85 17.59 -3.09 -11.71
CA ARG A 85 16.30 -2.81 -11.08
C ARG A 85 16.52 -1.95 -9.84
N ARG A 86 15.95 -0.76 -9.85
CA ARG A 86 15.91 0.14 -8.70
C ARG A 86 14.49 0.12 -8.14
N ILE A 87 14.35 -0.19 -6.85
CA ILE A 87 13.05 -0.38 -6.19
C ILE A 87 12.98 0.56 -4.99
N CYS A 88 11.96 1.43 -4.98
CA CYS A 88 11.62 2.25 -3.82
C CYS A 88 10.34 1.69 -3.17
N ARG A 89 10.35 1.51 -1.85
CA ARG A 89 9.19 1.06 -1.09
C ARG A 89 8.52 2.25 -0.43
N VAL A 90 7.30 2.55 -0.87
CA VAL A 90 6.48 3.64 -0.35
C VAL A 90 5.41 3.05 0.57
N GLN A 91 5.46 3.37 1.85
CA GLN A 91 4.36 3.10 2.77
C GLN A 91 3.48 4.34 2.84
N TYR A 92 2.20 4.18 2.55
CA TYR A 92 1.22 5.26 2.50
C TYR A 92 -0.09 4.81 3.13
N SER A 93 -0.90 5.76 3.54
CA SER A 93 -2.19 5.50 4.16
C SER A 93 -3.33 5.74 3.16
N LEU A 94 -4.34 4.87 3.20
CA LEU A 94 -5.60 5.06 2.49
C LEU A 94 -6.75 4.96 3.49
N ALA A 95 -7.79 5.76 3.30
CA ALA A 95 -9.03 5.62 4.04
C ALA A 95 -9.63 4.23 3.81
N ARG A 96 -10.09 3.58 4.89
CA ARG A 96 -10.71 2.25 4.80
C ARG A 96 -11.94 2.25 3.91
N SER A 97 -12.69 3.36 3.88
CA SER A 97 -13.83 3.56 2.96
C SER A 97 -13.46 3.38 1.48
N VAL A 98 -12.26 3.81 1.08
CA VAL A 98 -11.77 3.60 -0.30
C VAL A 98 -11.43 2.12 -0.51
N LEU A 99 -10.82 1.47 0.48
CA LEU A 99 -10.48 0.05 0.38
C LEU A 99 -11.72 -0.85 0.30
N THR A 100 -12.74 -0.57 1.12
CA THR A 100 -14.01 -1.30 1.10
C THR A 100 -14.75 -1.07 -0.21
N THR A 101 -14.83 0.18 -0.68
CA THR A 101 -15.44 0.51 -1.98
C THR A 101 -14.75 -0.25 -3.12
N ARG A 102 -13.41 -0.26 -3.17
CA ARG A 102 -12.69 -1.02 -4.20
C ARG A 102 -12.95 -2.52 -4.14
N ARG A 103 -13.00 -3.10 -2.94
CA ARG A 103 -13.35 -4.52 -2.81
C ARG A 103 -14.75 -4.76 -3.36
N LEU A 104 -15.72 -3.95 -2.96
CA LEU A 104 -17.11 -4.07 -3.38
C LEU A 104 -17.25 -3.91 -4.91
N VAL A 105 -16.60 -2.90 -5.49
CA VAL A 105 -16.57 -2.68 -6.95
C VAL A 105 -15.94 -3.87 -7.68
N ARG A 106 -14.86 -4.45 -7.15
CA ARG A 106 -14.24 -5.65 -7.72
C ARG A 106 -15.18 -6.85 -7.68
N TRP A 107 -15.91 -7.06 -6.58
CA TRP A 107 -16.91 -8.12 -6.48
C TRP A 107 -18.06 -7.93 -7.47
N ILE A 108 -18.56 -6.70 -7.62
CA ILE A 108 -19.56 -6.38 -8.64
C ILE A 108 -19.00 -6.67 -10.04
N GLY A 109 -17.77 -6.24 -10.34
CA GLY A 109 -17.11 -6.51 -11.63
C GLY A 109 -16.99 -8.00 -11.94
N VAL A 110 -16.61 -8.82 -10.95
CA VAL A 110 -16.57 -10.29 -11.10
C VAL A 110 -17.98 -10.85 -11.33
N GLY A 111 -18.99 -10.36 -10.62
CA GLY A 111 -20.38 -10.77 -10.81
C GLY A 111 -20.90 -10.46 -12.22
N VAL A 112 -20.64 -9.25 -12.72
CA VAL A 112 -21.00 -8.82 -14.08
C VAL A 112 -20.31 -9.69 -15.13
N LEU A 113 -19.03 -10.01 -14.93
CA LEU A 113 -18.27 -10.87 -15.83
C LEU A 113 -18.81 -12.31 -15.84
N ALA A 114 -19.15 -12.85 -14.67
CA ALA A 114 -19.76 -14.19 -14.55
C ALA A 114 -21.13 -14.26 -15.24
N LEU A 115 -21.98 -13.24 -15.07
CA LEU A 115 -23.26 -13.13 -15.76
C LEU A 115 -23.09 -13.01 -17.28
N GLY A 116 -22.10 -12.24 -17.73
CA GLY A 116 -21.75 -12.12 -19.15
C GLY A 116 -21.34 -13.47 -19.76
N ILE A 117 -20.46 -14.22 -19.10
CA ILE A 117 -20.03 -15.55 -19.56
C ILE A 117 -21.19 -16.55 -19.57
N GLY A 118 -22.02 -16.56 -18.51
CA GLY A 118 -23.21 -17.39 -18.44
C GLY A 118 -24.21 -17.08 -19.55
N GLY A 119 -24.40 -15.80 -19.88
CA GLY A 119 -25.24 -15.35 -20.99
C GLY A 119 -24.74 -15.84 -22.36
N VAL A 120 -23.43 -15.81 -22.61
CA VAL A 120 -22.84 -16.36 -23.85
C VAL A 120 -23.04 -17.86 -23.94
N MET A 121 -22.71 -18.61 -22.88
CA MET A 121 -22.88 -20.06 -22.84
C MET A 121 -24.35 -20.48 -23.03
N GLY A 122 -25.29 -19.73 -22.44
CA GLY A 122 -26.72 -19.91 -22.60
C GLY A 122 -27.21 -19.62 -24.03
N ALA A 123 -26.71 -18.54 -24.65
CA ALA A 123 -27.07 -18.20 -26.03
C ALA A 123 -26.59 -19.26 -27.05
N VAL A 124 -25.39 -19.83 -26.83
CA VAL A 124 -24.81 -20.89 -27.66
C VAL A 124 -25.62 -22.19 -27.55
N THR A 125 -26.13 -22.53 -26.37
CA THR A 125 -26.85 -23.79 -26.11
C THR A 125 -28.34 -23.73 -26.44
N LEU A 126 -29.00 -22.57 -26.28
CA LEU A 126 -30.46 -22.45 -26.40
C LEU A 126 -30.95 -21.84 -27.73
N GLN A 127 -30.05 -21.49 -28.67
CA GLN A 127 -30.39 -20.90 -29.99
C GLN A 127 -31.40 -19.74 -29.94
N ARG A 128 -31.49 -19.06 -28.79
CA ARG A 128 -32.46 -18.00 -28.52
C ARG A 128 -31.77 -16.66 -28.70
N SER A 129 -32.02 -16.03 -29.84
CA SER A 129 -31.39 -14.78 -30.32
C SER A 129 -31.48 -13.61 -29.34
N TRP A 130 -32.53 -13.51 -28.53
CA TRP A 130 -32.70 -12.43 -27.55
C TRP A 130 -31.58 -12.37 -26.48
N MET A 131 -31.00 -13.51 -26.11
CA MET A 131 -29.89 -13.56 -25.13
C MET A 131 -28.57 -13.05 -25.71
N ALA A 132 -28.38 -13.13 -27.03
CA ALA A 132 -27.17 -12.66 -27.70
C ALA A 132 -27.02 -11.12 -27.68
N TYR A 133 -28.14 -10.38 -27.62
CA TYR A 133 -28.13 -8.91 -27.55
C TYR A 133 -27.77 -8.36 -26.16
N GLY A 134 -27.94 -9.16 -25.09
CA GLY A 134 -27.61 -8.74 -23.72
C GLY A 134 -26.12 -8.80 -23.39
N THR A 135 -25.38 -9.70 -24.03
CA THR A 135 -23.94 -9.91 -23.81
C THR A 135 -23.06 -8.65 -23.97
N PRO A 136 -23.17 -7.86 -25.06
CA PRO A 136 -22.35 -6.65 -25.21
C PRO A 136 -22.60 -5.62 -24.10
N PHE A 137 -23.82 -5.58 -23.52
CA PHE A 137 -24.17 -4.68 -22.43
C PHE A 137 -23.38 -5.00 -21.16
N PHE A 138 -23.25 -6.29 -20.80
CA PHE A 138 -22.41 -6.71 -19.66
C PHE A 138 -20.94 -6.39 -19.89
N GLY A 139 -20.45 -6.52 -21.13
CA GLY A 139 -19.08 -6.13 -21.48
C GLY A 139 -18.81 -4.64 -21.29
N LEU A 140 -19.74 -3.77 -21.72
CA LEU A 140 -19.64 -2.32 -21.51
C LEU A 140 -19.71 -1.93 -20.04
N ILE A 141 -20.60 -2.55 -19.26
CA ILE A 141 -20.68 -2.32 -17.81
C ILE A 141 -19.35 -2.71 -17.14
N TYR A 142 -18.78 -3.87 -17.50
CA TYR A 142 -17.50 -4.30 -16.96
C TYR A 142 -16.36 -3.32 -17.30
N LEU A 143 -16.31 -2.82 -18.54
CA LEU A 143 -15.34 -1.81 -18.94
C LEU A 143 -15.52 -0.50 -18.15
N ALA A 144 -16.75 -0.06 -17.93
CA ALA A 144 -17.03 1.14 -17.13
C ALA A 144 -16.57 0.96 -15.67
N ILE A 145 -16.84 -0.21 -15.08
CA ILE A 145 -16.39 -0.56 -13.72
C ILE A 145 -14.85 -0.58 -13.64
N ALA A 146 -14.19 -1.22 -14.61
CA ALA A 146 -12.74 -1.31 -14.65
C ALA A 146 -12.08 0.07 -14.86
N ALA A 147 -12.67 0.91 -15.72
CA ALA A 147 -12.24 2.28 -15.94
C ALA A 147 -12.36 3.10 -14.64
N TRP A 148 -13.49 3.00 -13.95
CA TRP A 148 -13.72 3.66 -12.66
C TRP A 148 -12.69 3.24 -11.59
N GLU A 149 -12.41 1.93 -11.48
CA GLU A 149 -11.40 1.42 -10.54
C GLU A 149 -9.99 1.99 -10.86
N SER A 150 -9.68 2.20 -12.14
CA SER A 150 -8.40 2.75 -12.58
C SER A 150 -8.17 4.21 -12.16
N PHE A 151 -9.24 4.99 -11.97
CA PHE A 151 -9.18 6.36 -11.46
C PHE A 151 -8.97 6.39 -9.96
N GLN A 152 -9.50 5.40 -9.23
CA GLN A 152 -9.36 5.36 -7.78
C GLN A 152 -7.99 4.89 -7.31
N ARG A 153 -7.12 4.31 -8.17
CA ARG A 153 -5.80 3.81 -7.75
C ARG A 153 -4.73 4.93 -7.76
N PRO A 154 -3.95 5.10 -6.67
CA PRO A 154 -2.84 6.04 -6.67
C PRO A 154 -1.81 5.61 -7.73
N ARG A 155 -1.64 6.43 -8.76
CA ARG A 155 -0.75 6.17 -9.90
C ARG A 155 0.70 6.52 -9.57
N LEU A 156 1.18 6.03 -8.42
CA LEU A 156 2.58 6.19 -8.02
C LEU A 156 3.52 5.60 -9.07
N ARG A 157 4.43 6.42 -9.58
CA ARG A 157 5.45 6.07 -10.57
C ARG A 157 6.78 6.71 -10.17
N LEU A 158 7.89 6.05 -10.47
CA LEU A 158 9.20 6.66 -10.31
C LEU A 158 9.43 7.55 -11.54
N SER A 159 9.59 8.86 -11.34
CA SER A 159 9.84 9.78 -12.44
C SER A 159 11.31 9.74 -12.84
N HIS A 160 12.21 9.88 -11.87
CA HIS A 160 13.65 9.81 -12.07
C HIS A 160 14.38 9.37 -10.79
N TYR A 161 15.62 8.96 -10.99
CA TYR A 161 16.55 8.60 -9.91
C TYR A 161 17.74 9.56 -9.96
N GLN A 162 18.11 10.11 -8.80
CA GLN A 162 19.28 10.97 -8.65
C GLN A 162 20.29 10.29 -7.72
N SER A 163 21.53 10.19 -8.17
CA SER A 163 22.61 9.60 -7.38
C SER A 163 23.10 10.58 -6.31
N PRO A 164 23.44 10.14 -5.08
CA PRO A 164 23.28 8.78 -4.53
C PRO A 164 21.89 8.60 -3.87
N ASP A 165 21.18 7.51 -4.23
CA ASP A 165 19.99 6.99 -3.55
C ASP A 165 18.79 7.96 -3.34
N LYS A 166 18.62 8.95 -4.20
CA LYS A 166 17.41 9.78 -4.24
C LYS A 166 16.42 9.29 -5.30
N TYR A 167 15.22 9.00 -4.85
CA TYR A 167 14.11 8.46 -5.64
C TYR A 167 13.01 9.52 -5.73
N CYS A 168 12.72 9.96 -6.95
CA CYS A 168 11.70 10.98 -7.19
C CYS A 168 10.42 10.29 -7.67
N ILE A 169 9.37 10.39 -6.85
CA ILE A 169 8.10 9.71 -7.08
C ILE A 169 7.06 10.74 -7.50
N SER A 170 6.32 10.43 -8.56
CA SER A 170 5.18 11.21 -9.04
C SER A 170 3.87 10.42 -8.89
N GLY A 171 2.74 11.11 -9.07
CA GLY A 171 1.40 10.50 -9.05
C GLY A 171 0.64 10.64 -7.73
N PHE A 172 1.12 11.50 -6.83
CA PHE A 172 0.37 11.98 -5.67
C PHE A 172 -0.62 13.07 -6.09
N SER A 173 -1.73 13.21 -5.35
CA SER A 173 -2.66 14.32 -5.58
C SER A 173 -2.02 15.65 -5.13
N PRO A 174 -2.31 16.78 -5.80
CA PRO A 174 -1.79 18.09 -5.39
C PRO A 174 -2.19 18.46 -3.95
N GLN A 175 -3.41 18.09 -3.54
CA GLN A 175 -3.92 18.32 -2.19
C GLN A 175 -3.10 17.56 -1.14
N TYR A 176 -2.74 16.31 -1.44
CA TYR A 176 -1.90 15.49 -0.56
C TYR A 176 -0.50 16.07 -0.43
N LEU A 177 0.13 16.47 -1.54
CA LEU A 177 1.46 17.10 -1.51
C LEU A 177 1.45 18.42 -0.75
N LYS A 178 0.39 19.23 -0.88
CA LYS A 178 0.23 20.47 -0.10
C LYS A 178 0.16 20.17 1.40
N THR A 179 -0.69 19.23 1.80
CA THR A 179 -0.84 18.82 3.21
C THR A 179 0.48 18.33 3.80
N LEU A 180 1.24 17.54 3.03
CA LEU A 180 2.58 17.10 3.42
C LEU A 180 3.57 18.25 3.56
N HIS A 181 3.52 19.24 2.66
CA HIS A 181 4.41 20.39 2.70
C HIS A 181 4.13 21.26 3.94
N ASP A 182 2.86 21.45 4.26
CA ASP A 182 2.42 22.17 5.44
C ASP A 182 2.90 21.45 6.72
N GLU A 183 2.71 20.12 6.82
CA GLU A 183 3.22 19.32 7.95
C GLU A 183 4.75 19.33 8.09
N LEU A 184 5.48 19.30 6.97
CA LEU A 184 6.95 19.38 7.00
C LEU A 184 7.44 20.76 7.46
N THR A 185 6.69 21.82 7.11
CA THR A 185 7.02 23.19 7.51
C THR A 185 6.77 23.39 9.00
N GLU A 186 5.65 22.88 9.51
CA GLU A 186 5.32 22.90 10.94
C GLU A 186 6.36 22.14 11.78
N ARG A 187 6.84 20.99 11.30
CA ARG A 187 7.91 20.24 11.99
C ARG A 187 9.27 20.93 12.00
N ARG A 188 9.56 21.83 11.07
CA ARG A 188 10.83 22.59 11.04
C ARG A 188 10.81 23.82 11.95
N SER A 189 9.63 24.29 12.35
CA SER A 189 9.50 25.45 13.25
C SER A 189 9.68 25.11 14.73
N PHE A 190 9.83 23.83 15.07
CA PHE A 190 10.15 23.33 16.41
C PHE A 190 11.60 22.84 16.46
#